data_AF-A0A916ZHC6-F1
#
_entry.id   AF-A0A916ZHC6-F1
#
_cell.length_a   1.000
_cell.length_b   1.000
_cell.length_c   1.000
_cell.angle_alpha   90.00
_cell.angle_beta   90.00
_cell.angle_gamma   90.00
#
_symmetry.space_group_name_H-M   'P 1'
#
loop_
_entity.id
_entity.type
_entity.pdbx_description
1 polymer ?
#
loop_
_entity_poly.entity_id
_entity_poly.type
_entity_poly.pdbx_seq_one_letter_code
_entity_poly.pdbx_strand_id
1 'polypeptide(L)'
;MDAFRYLISKYANAVYAVALNRLGQRSDAEDAAQEAFIKAWYNLTRLNEPGKFGSWLMRIVRNTAEDWWRKYGRLRDGQLEEGLFFVTHSTEEEVLQRERDRAVRTALKQLDEKYRIVAILYFISGFTIKEIAEFLHVTVSAAESRLRRAKDKLKKELFDLAEQTLGNQKLGEVFEQKVVKRIVGISCINFPVKNVEVSFQWYVQHLGCKPVREPIRFKEGTNAIIQLGENGPNVFLLEEVERTPLHFSRNGVPASLFELKTDDIESFYAQLQEDGVQVSERYDNAPCSKYFDVVDPDGNTITVAEWYKN
;
A
#
# COMPACT_ATOMS: atom_id res chain seq x y z
N MET A 1 3.08 -6.30 -13.39
CA MET A 1 2.26 -5.31 -12.66
C MET A 1 0.93 -5.05 -13.37
N ASP A 2 0.93 -4.92 -14.71
CA ASP A 2 -0.27 -4.55 -15.48
C ASP A 2 -1.46 -5.52 -15.35
N ALA A 3 -1.20 -6.83 -15.28
CA ALA A 3 -2.25 -7.82 -15.03
C ALA A 3 -2.94 -7.63 -13.66
N PHE A 4 -2.19 -7.24 -12.63
CA PHE A 4 -2.78 -6.99 -11.31
C PHE A 4 -3.46 -5.63 -11.24
N ARG A 5 -2.95 -4.63 -11.97
CA ARG A 5 -3.64 -3.36 -12.19
C ARG A 5 -5.04 -3.57 -12.77
N TYR A 6 -5.17 -4.45 -13.77
CA TYR A 6 -6.47 -4.84 -14.31
C TYR A 6 -7.38 -5.46 -13.23
N LEU A 7 -6.84 -6.32 -12.35
CA LEU A 7 -7.60 -6.89 -11.23
C LEU A 7 -8.03 -5.81 -10.21
N ILE A 8 -7.18 -4.83 -9.90
CA ILE A 8 -7.55 -3.69 -9.05
C ILE A 8 -8.71 -2.94 -9.70
N SER A 9 -8.58 -2.56 -10.96
CA SER A 9 -9.63 -1.84 -11.71
C SER A 9 -10.97 -2.61 -11.69
N LYS A 10 -10.91 -3.92 -11.93
CA LYS A 10 -12.09 -4.79 -11.94
C LYS A 10 -12.77 -4.92 -10.57
N TYR A 11 -12.01 -5.01 -9.48
CA TYR A 11 -12.54 -5.34 -8.16
C TYR A 11 -12.57 -4.19 -7.15
N ALA A 12 -12.01 -3.02 -7.46
CA ALA A 12 -11.84 -1.90 -6.52
C ALA A 12 -13.14 -1.53 -5.82
N ASN A 13 -14.20 -1.36 -6.60
CA ASN A 13 -15.49 -0.99 -6.06
C ASN A 13 -16.18 -2.12 -5.26
N ALA A 14 -15.98 -3.38 -5.62
CA ALA A 14 -16.49 -4.51 -4.84
C ALA A 14 -15.80 -4.59 -3.48
N VAL A 15 -14.47 -4.46 -3.47
CA VAL A 15 -13.66 -4.42 -2.24
C VAL A 15 -14.10 -3.25 -1.37
N TYR A 16 -14.25 -2.05 -1.94
CA TYR A 16 -14.74 -0.89 -1.24
C TYR A 16 -16.15 -1.08 -0.66
N ALA A 17 -17.08 -1.64 -1.43
CA ALA A 17 -18.44 -1.93 -0.97
C ALA A 17 -18.45 -2.87 0.23
N VAL A 18 -17.58 -3.87 0.26
CA VAL A 18 -17.45 -4.80 1.40
C VAL A 18 -16.89 -4.09 2.62
N ALA A 19 -15.83 -3.32 2.44
CA ALA A 19 -15.24 -2.54 3.52
C ALA A 19 -16.26 -1.52 4.09
N LEU A 20 -17.00 -0.84 3.21
CA LEU A 20 -18.03 0.12 3.59
C LEU A 20 -19.20 -0.54 4.32
N ASN A 21 -19.62 -1.73 3.91
CA ASN A 21 -20.65 -2.48 4.63
C ASN A 21 -20.26 -2.71 6.10
N ARG A 22 -18.98 -3.02 6.34
CA ARG A 22 -18.49 -3.31 7.69
C ARG A 22 -18.20 -2.05 8.50
N LEU A 23 -17.53 -1.07 7.90
CA LEU A 23 -16.98 0.11 8.58
C LEU A 23 -17.95 1.29 8.62
N GLY A 24 -18.83 1.42 7.62
CA GLY A 24 -19.85 2.46 7.54
C GLY A 24 -19.33 3.89 7.30
N GLN A 25 -18.02 4.11 7.31
CA GLN A 25 -17.39 5.40 6.97
C GLN A 25 -16.58 5.27 5.67
N ARG A 26 -16.71 6.27 4.79
CA ARG A 26 -16.05 6.29 3.47
C ARG A 26 -14.52 6.21 3.58
N SER A 27 -13.90 7.09 4.36
CA SER A 27 -12.43 7.15 4.52
C SER A 27 -11.85 5.82 5.00
N ASP A 28 -12.41 5.26 6.07
CA ASP A 28 -11.95 3.99 6.64
C ASP A 28 -12.14 2.84 5.63
N ALA A 29 -13.23 2.86 4.86
CA ALA A 29 -13.48 1.87 3.82
C ALA A 29 -12.49 1.97 2.65
N GLU A 30 -12.09 3.17 2.24
CA GLU A 30 -11.06 3.38 1.22
C GLU A 30 -9.70 2.86 1.71
N ASP A 31 -9.31 3.18 2.93
CA ASP A 31 -8.03 2.74 3.49
C ASP A 31 -7.97 1.23 3.68
N ALA A 32 -9.04 0.63 4.21
CA ALA A 32 -9.16 -0.82 4.32
C ALA A 32 -9.16 -1.51 2.94
N ALA A 33 -9.76 -0.91 1.92
CA ALA A 33 -9.74 -1.42 0.56
C ALA A 33 -8.32 -1.39 -0.03
N GLN A 34 -7.57 -0.29 0.14
CA GLN A 34 -6.18 -0.22 -0.28
C GLN A 34 -5.33 -1.30 0.41
N GLU A 35 -5.46 -1.43 1.73
CA GLU A 35 -4.73 -2.44 2.50
C GLU A 35 -5.08 -3.87 2.05
N ALA A 36 -6.35 -4.14 1.72
CA ALA A 36 -6.77 -5.43 1.20
C ALA A 36 -6.08 -5.76 -0.13
N PHE A 37 -5.96 -4.81 -1.06
CA PHE A 37 -5.22 -5.04 -2.31
C PHE A 37 -3.72 -5.23 -2.09
N ILE A 38 -3.12 -4.51 -1.16
CA ILE A 38 -1.71 -4.69 -0.78
C ILE A 38 -1.50 -6.10 -0.21
N LYS A 39 -2.35 -6.53 0.73
CA LYS A 39 -2.33 -7.90 1.27
C LYS A 39 -2.55 -8.94 0.17
N ALA A 40 -3.45 -8.70 -0.77
CA ALA A 40 -3.68 -9.58 -1.91
C ALA A 40 -2.45 -9.67 -2.80
N TRP A 41 -1.77 -8.56 -3.09
CA TRP A 41 -0.52 -8.60 -3.85
C TRP A 41 0.54 -9.49 -3.19
N TYR A 42 0.80 -9.29 -1.89
CA TYR A 42 1.79 -10.08 -1.16
C TYR A 42 1.43 -11.56 -1.00
N ASN A 43 0.14 -11.90 -0.98
CA ASN A 43 -0.32 -13.28 -0.82
C ASN A 43 -0.71 -13.94 -2.16
N LEU A 44 -0.46 -13.28 -3.30
CA LEU A 44 -0.95 -13.75 -4.59
C LEU A 44 -0.43 -15.15 -4.95
N THR A 45 0.80 -15.49 -4.54
CA THR A 45 1.40 -16.81 -4.72
C THR A 45 0.69 -17.94 -3.97
N ARG A 46 -0.14 -17.61 -2.97
CA ARG A 46 -0.97 -18.57 -2.22
C ARG A 46 -2.33 -18.85 -2.88
N LEU A 47 -2.63 -18.19 -3.99
CA LEU A 47 -3.85 -18.45 -4.76
C LEU A 47 -3.65 -19.68 -5.65
N ASN A 48 -4.13 -20.83 -5.18
CA ASN A 48 -4.00 -22.11 -5.90
C ASN A 48 -4.88 -22.19 -7.15
N GLU A 49 -6.01 -21.46 -7.17
CA GLU A 49 -6.98 -21.49 -8.26
C GLU A 49 -7.21 -20.07 -8.79
N PRO A 50 -6.53 -19.66 -9.88
CA PRO A 50 -6.64 -18.31 -10.44
C PRO A 50 -8.08 -17.88 -10.76
N GLY A 51 -8.94 -18.82 -11.21
CA GLY A 51 -10.35 -18.58 -11.48
C GLY A 51 -11.19 -18.20 -10.24
N LYS A 52 -10.66 -18.36 -9.03
CA LYS A 52 -11.32 -18.00 -7.76
C LYS A 52 -10.76 -16.71 -7.15
N PHE A 53 -10.03 -15.89 -7.92
CA PHE A 53 -9.45 -14.65 -7.41
C PHE A 53 -10.46 -13.76 -6.67
N GLY A 54 -11.67 -13.58 -7.22
CA GLY A 54 -12.70 -12.73 -6.60
C GLY A 54 -13.13 -13.19 -5.21
N SER A 55 -13.41 -14.49 -5.04
CA SER A 55 -13.83 -15.05 -3.74
C SER A 55 -12.69 -15.09 -2.72
N TRP A 56 -11.46 -15.32 -3.20
CA TRP A 56 -10.25 -15.21 -2.38
C TRP A 56 -10.02 -13.77 -1.90
N LEU A 57 -10.13 -12.78 -2.78
CA LEU A 57 -10.04 -11.36 -2.46
C LEU A 57 -11.14 -10.93 -1.48
N MET A 58 -12.36 -11.44 -1.65
CA MET A 58 -13.49 -11.20 -0.74
C MET A 58 -13.16 -11.60 0.71
N ARG A 59 -12.45 -12.73 0.90
CA ARG A 59 -11.98 -13.15 2.23
C ARG A 59 -10.96 -12.18 2.81
N ILE A 60 -10.03 -11.69 1.98
CA ILE A 60 -8.99 -10.75 2.40
C ILE A 60 -9.61 -9.42 2.85
N VAL A 61 -10.53 -8.86 2.06
CA VAL A 61 -11.17 -7.58 2.40
C VAL A 61 -12.05 -7.70 3.63
N ARG A 62 -12.80 -8.81 3.80
CA ARG A 62 -13.62 -9.02 5.00
C ARG A 62 -12.76 -9.06 6.26
N ASN A 63 -11.65 -9.80 6.23
CA ASN A 63 -10.73 -9.88 7.35
C ASN A 63 -10.07 -8.52 7.63
N THR A 64 -9.65 -7.81 6.57
CA THR A 64 -9.02 -6.49 6.71
C THR A 64 -10.00 -5.47 7.29
N ALA A 65 -11.24 -5.44 6.83
CA ALA A 65 -12.28 -4.57 7.39
C ALA A 65 -12.63 -4.93 8.84
N GLU A 66 -12.61 -6.21 9.20
CA GLU A 66 -12.78 -6.66 10.58
C GLU A 66 -11.64 -6.20 11.50
N ASP A 67 -10.39 -6.33 11.04
CA ASP A 67 -9.21 -5.85 11.77
C ASP A 67 -9.25 -4.33 11.97
N TRP A 68 -9.62 -3.59 10.92
CA TRP A 68 -9.87 -2.14 10.99
C TRP A 68 -10.95 -1.80 12.02
N TRP A 69 -12.09 -2.50 11.98
CA TRP A 69 -13.16 -2.28 12.93
C TRP A 69 -12.74 -2.57 14.38
N ARG A 70 -11.95 -3.64 14.62
CA ARG A 70 -11.42 -3.94 15.96
C ARG A 70 -10.46 -2.87 16.46
N LYS A 71 -9.60 -2.35 15.59
CA LYS A 71 -8.56 -1.37 15.92
C LYS A 71 -9.11 0.03 16.12
N TYR A 72 -10.03 0.46 15.26
CA TYR A 72 -10.50 1.85 15.21
C TYR A 72 -12.00 2.01 15.52
N GLY A 73 -12.80 0.97 15.33
CA GLY A 73 -14.25 0.99 15.57
C GLY A 73 -14.63 0.97 17.06
N ARG A 74 -13.85 0.28 17.91
CA ARG A 74 -14.10 0.24 19.37
C ARG A 74 -14.00 1.62 20.04
N LEU A 75 -13.15 2.51 19.53
CA LEU A 75 -13.03 3.88 20.03
C LEU A 75 -14.28 4.72 19.74
N ARG A 76 -15.07 4.35 18.72
CA ARG A 76 -16.24 5.12 18.26
C ARG A 76 -17.55 4.64 18.87
N ASP A 77 -17.72 3.34 19.10
CA ASP A 77 -18.91 2.81 19.79
C ASP A 77 -18.97 3.24 21.27
N GLY A 78 -17.84 3.60 21.89
CA GLY A 78 -17.76 4.15 23.25
C GLY A 78 -17.90 5.67 23.37
N GLN A 79 -17.96 6.42 22.25
CA GLN A 79 -17.98 7.90 22.25
C GLN A 79 -19.19 8.49 21.49
N LEU A 80 -20.19 7.67 21.15
CA LEU A 80 -21.38 8.14 20.45
C LEU A 80 -22.37 8.94 21.32
N GLU A 81 -22.08 9.16 22.61
CA GLU A 81 -22.92 10.04 23.45
C GLU A 81 -22.37 11.46 23.66
N GLU A 82 -21.07 11.73 23.63
CA GLU A 82 -20.57 13.09 23.91
C GLU A 82 -19.25 13.37 23.17
N GLY A 83 -19.24 14.33 22.23
CA GLY A 83 -17.96 14.80 21.69
C GLY A 83 -17.96 15.56 20.37
N LEU A 84 -18.21 16.88 20.47
CA LEU A 84 -17.73 17.96 19.61
C LEU A 84 -18.12 17.95 18.12
N PHE A 85 -19.15 18.75 17.84
CA PHE A 85 -19.22 19.57 16.62
C PHE A 85 -17.95 20.43 16.50
N PHE A 86 -16.94 19.95 15.79
CA PHE A 86 -16.02 20.87 15.13
C PHE A 86 -16.78 21.46 13.94
N VAL A 87 -17.32 22.66 14.15
CA VAL A 87 -17.85 23.52 13.09
C VAL A 87 -16.66 23.98 12.23
N THR A 88 -16.20 23.10 11.34
CA THR A 88 -15.49 23.54 10.14
C THR A 88 -16.50 24.20 9.23
N HIS A 89 -16.17 25.33 8.60
CA HIS A 89 -17.03 26.04 7.64
C HIS A 89 -17.38 25.12 6.46
N SER A 90 -18.38 24.26 6.64
CA SER A 90 -18.95 23.45 5.57
C SER A 90 -20.00 24.26 4.87
N THR A 91 -19.94 24.29 3.54
CA THR A 91 -21.00 24.88 2.72
C THR A 91 -22.35 24.20 3.03
N GLU A 92 -23.46 24.89 2.77
CA GLU A 92 -24.81 24.33 2.94
C GLU A 92 -24.98 23.01 2.17
N GLU A 93 -24.35 22.91 0.99
CA GLU A 93 -24.30 21.70 0.17
C GLU A 93 -23.56 20.54 0.87
N GLU A 94 -22.44 20.80 1.55
CA GLU A 94 -21.70 19.77 2.29
C GLU A 94 -22.50 19.25 3.49
N VAL A 95 -23.21 20.12 4.20
CA VAL A 95 -24.08 19.73 5.31
C VAL A 95 -25.21 18.85 4.80
N LEU A 96 -25.89 19.29 3.73
CA LEU A 96 -26.98 18.53 3.10
C LEU A 96 -26.51 17.16 2.60
N GLN A 97 -25.31 17.10 2.00
CA GLN A 97 -24.73 15.82 1.56
C GLN A 97 -24.41 14.89 2.74
N ARG A 98 -23.90 15.42 3.86
CA ARG A 98 -23.66 14.62 5.08
C ARG A 98 -24.96 14.08 5.68
N GLU A 99 -26.03 14.86 5.66
CA GLU A 99 -27.35 14.40 6.13
C GLU A 99 -27.91 13.30 5.23
N ARG A 100 -27.81 13.44 3.90
CA ARG A 100 -28.20 12.39 2.93
C ARG A 100 -27.38 11.12 3.14
N ASP A 101 -26.07 11.23 3.28
CA ASP A 101 -25.17 10.12 3.60
C ASP A 101 -25.59 9.41 4.90
N ARG A 102 -25.94 10.18 5.94
CA ARG A 102 -26.38 9.65 7.24
C ARG A 102 -27.72 8.93 7.11
N ALA A 103 -28.68 9.49 6.38
CA ALA A 103 -29.99 8.87 6.13
C ALA A 103 -29.83 7.53 5.40
N VAL A 104 -29.03 7.49 4.32
CA VAL A 104 -28.75 6.26 3.55
C VAL A 104 -28.05 5.21 4.43
N ARG A 105 -27.01 5.59 5.18
CA ARG A 105 -26.33 4.67 6.11
C ARG A 105 -27.28 4.09 7.15
N THR A 106 -28.17 4.91 7.69
CA THR A 106 -29.13 4.49 8.72
C THR A 106 -30.14 3.51 8.14
N ALA A 107 -30.69 3.78 6.96
CA ALA A 107 -31.60 2.87 6.26
C ALA A 107 -30.92 1.53 5.91
N LEU A 108 -29.68 1.56 5.42
CA LEU A 108 -28.92 0.34 5.12
C LEU A 108 -28.62 -0.47 6.37
N LYS A 109 -28.35 0.16 7.52
CA LYS A 109 -28.12 -0.54 8.80
C LYS A 109 -29.34 -1.32 9.29
N GLN A 110 -30.56 -0.95 8.89
CA GLN A 110 -31.78 -1.67 9.22
C GLN A 110 -31.96 -2.96 8.39
N LEU A 111 -31.20 -3.12 7.32
CA LEU A 111 -31.19 -4.35 6.53
C LEU A 111 -30.33 -5.42 7.20
N ASP A 112 -30.82 -6.66 7.18
CA ASP A 112 -30.01 -7.82 7.52
C ASP A 112 -28.76 -7.83 6.61
N GLU A 113 -27.62 -8.23 7.16
CA GLU A 113 -26.31 -8.14 6.50
C GLU A 113 -26.31 -8.74 5.07
N LYS A 114 -26.97 -9.91 4.91
CA LYS A 114 -27.10 -10.62 3.62
C LYS A 114 -27.84 -9.82 2.54
N TYR A 115 -28.74 -8.91 2.93
CA TYR A 115 -29.44 -8.01 2.01
C TYR A 115 -28.67 -6.71 1.81
N ARG A 116 -28.12 -6.18 2.91
CA ARG A 116 -27.31 -4.96 2.91
C ARG A 116 -26.12 -5.05 1.97
N ILE A 117 -25.37 -6.15 1.99
CA ILE A 117 -24.18 -6.31 1.14
C ILE A 117 -24.52 -6.33 -0.35
N VAL A 118 -25.62 -6.98 -0.72
CA VAL A 118 -26.10 -7.04 -2.10
C VAL A 118 -26.56 -5.66 -2.57
N ALA A 119 -27.28 -4.93 -1.71
CA ALA A 119 -27.72 -3.57 -2.02
C ALA A 119 -26.53 -2.61 -2.22
N ILE A 120 -25.57 -2.62 -1.30
CA ILE A 120 -24.37 -1.76 -1.39
C ILE A 120 -23.57 -2.09 -2.66
N LEU A 121 -23.34 -3.37 -2.97
CA LEU A 121 -22.64 -3.78 -4.20
C LEU A 121 -23.37 -3.33 -5.46
N TYR A 122 -24.70 -3.45 -5.47
CA TYR A 122 -25.52 -3.00 -6.58
C TYR A 122 -25.41 -1.48 -6.80
N PHE A 123 -25.54 -0.68 -5.73
CA PHE A 123 -25.54 0.78 -5.81
C PHE A 123 -24.18 1.42 -6.05
N ILE A 124 -23.12 0.94 -5.39
CA ILE A 124 -21.78 1.52 -5.53
C ILE A 124 -21.20 1.29 -6.91
N SER A 125 -21.68 0.32 -7.69
CA SER A 125 -20.97 0.01 -8.94
C SER A 125 -21.74 -0.47 -10.13
N GLY A 126 -23.07 -0.64 -10.07
CA GLY A 126 -23.74 -1.24 -11.21
C GLY A 126 -23.16 -2.62 -11.54
N PHE A 127 -22.61 -3.32 -10.53
CA PHE A 127 -22.28 -4.73 -10.65
C PHE A 127 -23.53 -5.44 -11.16
N THR A 128 -23.37 -6.21 -12.22
CA THR A 128 -24.43 -7.09 -12.67
C THR A 128 -24.72 -8.09 -11.55
N ILE A 129 -25.97 -8.53 -11.45
CA ILE A 129 -26.36 -9.53 -10.45
C ILE A 129 -25.49 -10.79 -10.55
N LYS A 130 -25.03 -11.13 -11.76
CA LYS A 130 -24.10 -12.25 -11.99
C LYS A 130 -22.75 -12.02 -11.30
N GLU A 131 -22.16 -10.85 -11.43
CA GLU A 131 -20.89 -10.52 -10.78
C GLU A 131 -21.04 -10.43 -9.26
N ILE A 132 -22.16 -9.91 -8.76
CA ILE A 132 -22.47 -9.93 -7.31
C ILE A 132 -22.54 -11.37 -6.82
N ALA A 133 -23.21 -12.26 -7.56
CA ALA A 133 -23.35 -13.66 -7.22
C ALA A 133 -21.99 -14.38 -7.21
N GLU A 134 -21.16 -14.14 -8.22
CA GLU A 134 -19.80 -14.68 -8.33
C GLU A 134 -18.93 -14.20 -7.15
N PHE A 135 -18.92 -12.90 -6.89
CA PHE A 135 -18.10 -12.28 -5.85
C PHE A 135 -18.51 -12.71 -4.43
N LEU A 136 -19.82 -12.80 -4.18
CA LEU A 136 -20.36 -13.28 -2.90
C LEU A 136 -20.41 -14.81 -2.79
N HIS A 137 -20.05 -15.52 -3.85
CA HIS A 137 -20.09 -16.98 -3.95
C HIS A 137 -21.48 -17.57 -3.64
N VAL A 138 -22.52 -16.99 -4.25
CA VAL A 138 -23.92 -17.44 -4.16
C VAL A 138 -24.51 -17.65 -5.55
N THR A 139 -25.68 -18.27 -5.65
CA THR A 139 -26.38 -18.39 -6.94
C THR A 139 -26.93 -17.04 -7.40
N VAL A 140 -27.02 -16.84 -8.72
CA VAL A 140 -27.65 -15.63 -9.31
C VAL A 140 -29.05 -15.41 -8.74
N SER A 141 -29.86 -16.47 -8.68
CA SER A 141 -31.21 -16.41 -8.09
C SER A 141 -31.21 -15.96 -6.62
N ALA A 142 -30.23 -16.41 -5.82
CA ALA A 142 -30.09 -15.96 -4.44
C ALA A 142 -29.72 -14.47 -4.37
N ALA A 143 -28.85 -13.98 -5.25
CA ALA A 143 -28.51 -12.55 -5.34
C ALA A 143 -29.73 -11.71 -5.77
N GLU A 144 -30.50 -12.14 -6.77
CA GLU A 144 -31.75 -11.48 -7.20
C GLU A 144 -32.76 -11.38 -6.07
N SER A 145 -33.00 -12.50 -5.39
CA SER A 145 -33.93 -12.57 -4.26
C SER A 145 -33.51 -11.63 -3.14
N ARG A 146 -32.22 -11.61 -2.78
CA ARG A 146 -31.67 -10.72 -1.75
C ARG A 146 -31.80 -9.25 -2.15
N LEU A 147 -31.53 -8.90 -3.41
CA LEU A 147 -31.68 -7.53 -3.90
C LEU A 147 -33.15 -7.09 -3.88
N ARG A 148 -34.06 -7.97 -4.30
CA ARG A 148 -35.51 -7.71 -4.24
C ARG A 148 -35.96 -7.48 -2.80
N ARG A 149 -35.53 -8.32 -1.85
CA ARG A 149 -35.83 -8.12 -0.42
C ARG A 149 -35.24 -6.83 0.13
N ALA A 150 -34.06 -6.43 -0.32
CA ALA A 150 -33.48 -5.13 0.05
C ALA A 150 -34.33 -3.97 -0.49
N LYS A 151 -34.78 -4.05 -1.74
CA LYS A 151 -35.72 -3.10 -2.37
C LYS A 151 -37.05 -3.02 -1.62
N ASP A 152 -37.63 -4.14 -1.24
CA ASP A 152 -38.92 -4.16 -0.52
C ASP A 152 -38.79 -3.53 0.88
N LYS A 153 -37.64 -3.70 1.55
CA LYS A 153 -37.38 -3.14 2.89
C LYS A 153 -36.98 -1.66 2.85
N LEU A 154 -36.35 -1.19 1.79
CA LEU A 154 -36.03 0.22 1.58
C LEU A 154 -37.25 0.91 0.93
N LYS A 155 -37.85 1.90 1.59
CA LYS A 155 -38.89 2.73 0.93
C LYS A 155 -38.35 3.27 -0.40
N LYS A 156 -39.17 3.35 -1.45
CA LYS A 156 -38.75 3.75 -2.81
C LYS A 156 -37.87 5.01 -2.83
N GLU A 157 -38.25 6.04 -2.10
CA GLU A 157 -37.48 7.30 -1.99
C GLU A 157 -36.10 7.11 -1.35
N LEU A 158 -35.98 6.23 -0.35
CA LEU A 158 -34.70 5.89 0.27
C LEU A 158 -33.83 5.01 -0.64
N PHE A 159 -34.46 4.19 -1.48
CA PHE A 159 -33.77 3.41 -2.50
C PHE A 159 -33.14 4.32 -3.56
N ASP A 160 -33.92 5.25 -4.11
CA ASP A 160 -33.45 6.21 -5.12
C ASP A 160 -32.36 7.12 -4.54
N LEU A 161 -32.53 7.59 -3.29
CA LEU A 161 -31.52 8.36 -2.57
C LEU A 161 -30.24 7.55 -2.31
N ALA A 162 -30.36 6.28 -1.94
CA ALA A 162 -29.21 5.39 -1.75
C ALA A 162 -28.45 5.15 -3.07
N GLU A 163 -29.17 4.97 -4.17
CA GLU A 163 -28.59 4.81 -5.51
C GLU A 163 -27.78 6.05 -5.92
N GLN A 164 -28.35 7.25 -5.75
CA GLN A 164 -27.65 8.50 -6.05
C GLN A 164 -26.42 8.72 -5.14
N THR A 165 -26.58 8.46 -3.84
CA THR A 165 -25.55 8.75 -2.84
C THR A 165 -24.36 7.80 -2.95
N LEU A 166 -24.62 6.50 -3.15
CA LEU A 166 -23.57 5.47 -3.26
C LEU A 166 -23.00 5.38 -4.68
N GLY A 167 -23.78 5.71 -5.71
CA GLY A 167 -23.29 5.77 -7.09
C GLY A 167 -22.18 6.80 -7.29
N ASN A 168 -22.19 7.88 -6.49
CA ASN A 168 -21.16 8.92 -6.47
C ASN A 168 -19.92 8.55 -5.63
N GLN A 169 -19.91 7.39 -4.95
CA GLN A 169 -18.81 6.92 -4.10
C GLN A 169 -17.89 5.92 -4.81
N LYS A 170 -17.94 5.87 -6.14
CA LYS A 170 -17.11 4.97 -6.95
C LYS A 170 -15.64 5.30 -6.78
N LEU A 171 -14.86 4.26 -6.57
CA LEU A 171 -13.41 4.31 -6.75
C LEU A 171 -13.10 4.31 -8.24
N GLY A 172 -12.22 5.24 -8.62
CA GLY A 172 -11.75 5.40 -9.99
C GLY A 172 -10.23 5.29 -10.09
N GLU A 173 -9.69 5.82 -11.18
CA GLU A 173 -8.27 5.71 -11.55
C GLU A 173 -7.33 6.25 -10.45
N VAL A 174 -7.72 7.31 -9.74
CA VAL A 174 -6.92 7.88 -8.63
C VAL A 174 -6.70 6.85 -7.51
N PHE A 175 -7.72 6.04 -7.17
CA PHE A 175 -7.57 4.99 -6.17
C PHE A 175 -6.63 3.89 -6.67
N GLU A 176 -6.80 3.46 -7.92
CA GLU A 176 -5.93 2.48 -8.56
C GLU A 176 -4.47 2.93 -8.51
N GLN A 177 -4.18 4.17 -8.90
CA GLN A 177 -2.85 4.76 -8.86
C GLN A 177 -2.28 4.79 -7.43
N LYS A 178 -3.08 5.12 -6.41
CA LYS A 178 -2.66 5.06 -4.99
C LYS A 178 -2.26 3.63 -4.57
N VAL A 179 -3.09 2.64 -4.91
CA VAL A 179 -2.81 1.22 -4.60
C VAL A 179 -1.57 0.75 -5.33
N VAL A 180 -1.48 1.01 -6.64
CA VAL A 180 -0.31 0.68 -7.45
C VAL A 180 0.93 1.32 -6.84
N LYS A 181 0.94 2.63 -6.57
CA LYS A 181 2.08 3.33 -5.96
C LYS A 181 2.54 2.69 -4.64
N ARG A 182 1.62 2.23 -3.78
CA ARG A 182 1.96 1.50 -2.54
C ARG A 182 2.51 0.10 -2.79
N ILE A 183 2.11 -0.55 -3.87
CA ILE A 183 2.57 -1.89 -4.27
C ILE A 183 3.91 -1.85 -5.03
N VAL A 184 4.15 -0.85 -5.88
CA VAL A 184 5.41 -0.70 -6.63
C VAL A 184 6.54 -0.10 -5.80
N GLY A 185 6.31 0.23 -4.52
CA GLY A 185 7.40 0.44 -3.59
C GLY A 185 8.17 -0.87 -3.39
N ILE A 186 9.48 -0.85 -3.58
CA ILE A 186 10.36 -1.94 -3.13
C ILE A 186 10.17 -2.05 -1.60
N SER A 187 9.48 -3.12 -1.16
CA SER A 187 9.14 -3.32 0.26
C SER A 187 10.38 -3.41 1.15
N CYS A 188 11.37 -4.16 0.66
CA CYS A 188 12.75 -4.14 1.11
C CYS A 188 13.66 -4.75 0.03
N ILE A 189 14.95 -4.43 0.08
CA ILE A 189 16.02 -5.13 -0.62
C ILE A 189 16.79 -5.92 0.43
N ASN A 190 16.95 -7.24 0.25
CA ASN A 190 17.73 -8.05 1.19
C ASN A 190 19.21 -7.98 0.82
N PHE A 191 20.03 -7.51 1.75
CA PHE A 191 21.48 -7.43 1.62
C PHE A 191 22.13 -8.40 2.61
N PRO A 192 22.70 -9.51 2.13
CA PRO A 192 23.54 -10.35 2.96
C PRO A 192 24.84 -9.59 3.27
N VAL A 193 25.19 -9.50 4.55
CA VAL A 193 26.39 -8.83 5.05
C VAL A 193 27.10 -9.73 6.04
N LYS A 194 28.42 -9.56 6.17
CA LYS A 194 29.26 -10.35 7.07
C LYS A 194 29.04 -9.99 8.54
N ASN A 195 28.80 -8.71 8.82
CA ASN A 195 28.59 -8.21 10.16
C ASN A 195 27.58 -7.07 10.10
N VAL A 196 26.37 -7.32 10.63
CA VAL A 196 25.28 -6.35 10.51
C VAL A 196 25.59 -5.07 11.27
N GLU A 197 26.23 -5.12 12.43
CA GLU A 197 26.57 -3.93 13.20
C GLU A 197 27.54 -3.01 12.44
N VAL A 198 28.59 -3.57 11.83
CA VAL A 198 29.57 -2.81 11.04
C VAL A 198 28.91 -2.21 9.82
N SER A 199 28.21 -3.01 9.02
CA SER A 199 27.59 -2.51 7.79
C SER A 199 26.48 -1.50 8.09
N PHE A 200 25.65 -1.72 9.11
CA PHE A 200 24.62 -0.77 9.53
C PHE A 200 25.20 0.60 9.88
N GLN A 201 26.23 0.64 10.74
CA GLN A 201 26.87 1.90 11.14
C GLN A 201 27.50 2.60 9.94
N TRP A 202 28.19 1.84 9.07
CA TRP A 202 28.83 2.37 7.88
C TRP A 202 27.82 3.04 6.93
N TYR A 203 26.69 2.37 6.65
CA TYR A 203 25.64 2.91 5.78
C TYR A 203 24.97 4.17 6.34
N VAL A 204 24.72 4.20 7.65
CA VAL A 204 24.12 5.36 8.33
C VAL A 204 25.10 6.54 8.35
N GLN A 205 26.36 6.30 8.70
CA GLN A 205 27.38 7.33 8.84
C GLN A 205 27.79 7.93 7.50
N HIS A 206 28.15 7.10 6.52
CA HIS A 206 28.83 7.56 5.31
C HIS A 206 27.88 7.79 4.15
N LEU A 207 26.75 7.07 4.07
CA LEU A 207 25.77 7.23 2.97
C LEU A 207 24.49 7.95 3.41
N GLY A 208 24.42 8.44 4.65
CA GLY A 208 23.25 9.17 5.16
C GLY A 208 21.96 8.33 5.21
N CYS A 209 22.08 7.00 5.28
CA CYS A 209 20.92 6.12 5.34
C CYS A 209 20.20 6.29 6.68
N LYS A 210 18.86 6.28 6.66
CA LYS A 210 18.07 6.44 7.89
C LYS A 210 17.95 5.09 8.62
N PRO A 211 18.21 5.02 9.93
CA PRO A 211 17.96 3.82 10.71
C PRO A 211 16.45 3.63 10.89
N VAL A 212 15.91 2.53 10.36
CA VAL A 212 14.49 2.14 10.53
C VAL A 212 14.35 1.14 11.67
N ARG A 213 15.31 0.22 11.79
CA ARG A 213 15.43 -0.72 12.90
C ARG A 213 16.90 -1.00 13.20
N GLU A 214 17.31 -0.71 14.42
CA GLU A 214 18.64 -1.03 14.94
C GLU A 214 18.96 -2.54 14.83
N PRO A 215 20.24 -2.93 14.83
CA PRO A 215 20.65 -4.34 14.86
C PRO A 215 20.02 -5.12 16.03
N ILE A 216 19.34 -6.22 15.71
CA ILE A 216 18.76 -7.15 16.70
C ILE A 216 19.36 -8.53 16.47
N ARG A 217 19.83 -9.14 17.56
CA ARG A 217 20.43 -10.48 17.55
C ARG A 217 19.38 -11.57 17.77
N PHE A 218 19.33 -12.55 16.88
CA PHE A 218 18.46 -13.73 16.95
C PHE A 218 19.28 -15.01 17.06
N LYS A 219 18.60 -16.15 17.22
CA LYS A 219 19.26 -17.48 17.23
C LYS A 219 19.92 -17.82 15.89
N GLU A 220 19.41 -17.27 14.80
CA GLU A 220 19.80 -17.57 13.41
C GLU A 220 20.78 -16.55 12.82
N GLY A 221 21.12 -15.48 13.56
CA GLY A 221 21.98 -14.38 13.11
C GLY A 221 21.47 -13.01 13.58
N THR A 222 22.20 -11.95 13.25
CA THR A 222 21.77 -10.56 13.47
C THR A 222 21.08 -10.01 12.22
N ASN A 223 20.13 -9.09 12.37
CA ASN A 223 19.61 -8.30 11.26
C ASN A 223 19.25 -6.86 11.65
N ALA A 224 19.19 -5.97 10.66
CA ALA A 224 18.86 -4.55 10.84
C ALA A 224 18.14 -3.99 9.60
N ILE A 225 17.43 -2.87 9.73
CA ILE A 225 16.76 -2.20 8.61
C ILE A 225 17.23 -0.76 8.50
N ILE A 226 17.72 -0.40 7.31
CA ILE A 226 18.04 0.99 6.94
C ILE A 226 17.15 1.44 5.78
N GLN A 227 17.02 2.73 5.56
CA GLN A 227 16.32 3.31 4.41
C GLN A 227 17.28 4.15 3.56
N LEU A 228 17.30 3.90 2.24
CA LEU A 228 18.11 4.67 1.30
C LEU A 228 17.45 6.02 1.01
N GLY A 229 17.91 7.10 1.66
CA GLY A 229 17.30 8.44 1.54
C GLY A 229 15.90 8.56 2.15
N GLU A 230 15.32 9.77 2.14
CA GLU A 230 14.06 10.06 2.85
C GLU A 230 12.84 9.25 2.36
N ASN A 231 12.83 8.87 1.08
CA ASN A 231 11.69 8.19 0.44
C ASN A 231 12.10 6.95 -0.37
N GLY A 232 13.35 6.49 -0.26
CA GLY A 232 13.80 5.31 -0.98
C GLY A 232 13.44 4.00 -0.29
N PRO A 233 13.85 2.87 -0.88
CA PRO A 233 13.53 1.55 -0.39
C PRO A 233 14.17 1.27 0.97
N ASN A 234 13.53 0.39 1.74
CA ASN A 234 14.19 -0.21 2.89
C ASN A 234 15.22 -1.23 2.41
N VAL A 235 16.36 -1.30 3.08
CA VAL A 235 17.35 -2.36 2.91
C VAL A 235 17.39 -3.17 4.19
N PHE A 236 17.20 -4.47 4.05
CA PHE A 236 17.23 -5.42 5.14
C PHE A 236 18.60 -6.08 5.17
N LEU A 237 19.41 -5.68 6.15
CA LEU A 237 20.74 -6.23 6.38
C LEU A 237 20.60 -7.56 7.12
N LEU A 238 21.14 -8.63 6.53
CA LEU A 238 21.05 -10.00 7.03
C LEU A 238 22.45 -10.53 7.26
N GLU A 239 22.77 -10.95 8.48
CA GLU A 239 24.06 -11.54 8.77
C GLU A 239 24.16 -12.96 8.16
N GLU A 240 25.12 -13.19 7.27
CA GLU A 240 25.36 -14.50 6.66
C GLU A 240 26.81 -14.97 6.88
N VAL A 241 26.96 -16.25 7.23
CA VAL A 241 28.25 -16.88 7.54
C VAL A 241 29.01 -17.28 6.27
N GLU A 242 28.31 -17.63 5.19
CA GLU A 242 28.88 -18.03 3.91
C GLU A 242 28.67 -16.94 2.84
N ARG A 243 29.72 -16.71 2.04
CA ARG A 243 29.83 -15.55 1.14
C ARG A 243 28.92 -15.71 -0.09
N THR A 244 28.03 -14.77 -0.33
CA THR A 244 27.61 -14.40 -1.69
C THR A 244 27.78 -12.89 -1.85
N PRO A 245 28.98 -12.41 -2.17
CA PRO A 245 29.17 -10.98 -2.35
C PRO A 245 28.29 -10.54 -3.54
N LEU A 246 27.56 -9.44 -3.38
CA LEU A 246 26.68 -8.91 -4.41
C LEU A 246 27.53 -8.16 -5.46
N HIS A 247 28.40 -8.90 -6.14
CA HIS A 247 29.24 -8.38 -7.20
C HIS A 247 28.52 -8.47 -8.54
N PHE A 248 28.20 -7.32 -9.11
CA PHE A 248 27.80 -7.22 -10.50
C PHE A 248 29.05 -6.97 -11.33
N SER A 249 29.11 -7.53 -12.54
CA SER A 249 30.14 -7.17 -13.51
C SER A 249 29.51 -6.90 -14.86
N ARG A 250 30.05 -5.90 -15.56
CA ARG A 250 29.67 -5.54 -16.92
C ARG A 250 30.92 -5.59 -17.78
N ASN A 251 30.95 -6.52 -18.74
CA ASN A 251 32.11 -6.74 -19.63
C ASN A 251 33.43 -7.00 -18.87
N GLY A 252 33.38 -7.70 -17.73
CA GLY A 252 34.56 -8.00 -16.91
C GLY A 252 35.01 -6.88 -15.98
N VAL A 253 34.31 -5.74 -15.97
CA VAL A 253 34.54 -4.63 -15.02
C VAL A 253 33.51 -4.71 -13.89
N PRO A 254 33.90 -4.52 -12.62
CA PRO A 254 32.94 -4.39 -11.52
C PRO A 254 31.87 -3.34 -11.84
N ALA A 255 30.61 -3.67 -11.56
CA ALA A 255 29.46 -2.79 -11.73
C ALA A 255 28.83 -2.52 -10.35
N SER A 256 28.23 -1.35 -10.22
CA SER A 256 27.66 -0.93 -8.94
C SER A 256 26.40 -1.71 -8.57
N LEU A 257 26.28 -1.95 -7.27
CA LEU A 257 25.13 -2.56 -6.61
C LEU A 257 23.88 -1.65 -6.72
N PHE A 258 24.07 -0.34 -6.55
CA PHE A 258 23.11 0.71 -6.86
C PHE A 258 23.83 2.05 -7.04
N GLU A 259 23.10 3.04 -7.54
CA GLU A 259 23.55 4.42 -7.72
C GLU A 259 22.82 5.34 -6.71
N LEU A 260 23.59 6.17 -6.01
CA LEU A 260 23.09 7.28 -5.19
C LEU A 260 23.30 8.60 -5.92
N LYS A 261 22.35 9.53 -5.74
CA LYS A 261 22.45 10.86 -6.30
C LYS A 261 22.59 11.92 -5.22
N THR A 262 23.46 12.90 -5.48
CA THR A 262 23.70 14.03 -4.59
C THR A 262 23.73 15.33 -5.38
N ASP A 263 23.24 16.41 -4.75
CA ASP A 263 23.32 17.78 -5.28
C ASP A 263 24.72 18.40 -5.08
N ASP A 264 25.50 17.83 -4.16
CA ASP A 264 26.85 18.29 -3.82
C ASP A 264 27.82 17.11 -3.80
N ILE A 265 28.24 16.70 -4.99
CA ILE A 265 29.16 15.57 -5.16
C ILE A 265 30.58 15.88 -4.65
N GLU A 266 30.98 17.15 -4.67
CA GLU A 266 32.35 17.55 -4.31
C GLU A 266 32.57 17.48 -2.80
N SER A 267 31.65 18.06 -2.02
CA SER A 267 31.70 17.98 -0.56
C SER A 267 31.56 16.54 -0.08
N PHE A 268 30.67 15.76 -0.72
CA PHE A 268 30.45 14.37 -0.33
C PHE A 268 31.66 13.47 -0.63
N TYR A 269 32.32 13.66 -1.78
CA TYR A 269 33.57 12.98 -2.10
C TYR A 269 34.67 13.31 -1.09
N ALA A 270 34.87 14.59 -0.75
CA ALA A 270 35.89 15.03 0.20
C ALA A 270 35.66 14.43 1.60
N GLN A 271 34.41 14.41 2.08
CA GLN A 271 34.06 13.83 3.38
C GLN A 271 34.41 12.34 3.44
N LEU A 272 34.07 11.56 2.40
CA LEU A 272 34.38 10.14 2.35
C LEU A 272 35.89 9.87 2.36
N GLN A 273 36.69 10.71 1.69
CA GLN A 273 38.15 10.61 1.74
C GLN A 273 38.70 10.92 3.14
N GLU A 274 38.18 11.94 3.82
CA GLU A 274 38.56 12.29 5.19
C GLU A 274 38.22 11.17 6.18
N ASP A 275 37.07 10.54 6.01
CA ASP A 275 36.61 9.38 6.78
C ASP A 275 37.43 8.10 6.50
N GLY A 276 38.36 8.14 5.53
CA GLY A 276 39.19 6.99 5.15
C GLY A 276 38.44 5.91 4.37
N VAL A 277 37.29 6.25 3.78
CA VAL A 277 36.50 5.32 2.97
C VAL A 277 37.17 5.10 1.61
N GLN A 278 37.18 3.85 1.15
CA GLN A 278 37.74 3.51 -0.16
C GLN A 278 36.83 4.04 -1.28
N VAL A 279 37.30 5.08 -1.98
CA VAL A 279 36.65 5.69 -3.14
C VAL A 279 37.54 5.61 -4.39
N SER A 280 36.93 5.52 -5.58
CA SER A 280 37.63 5.59 -6.86
C SER A 280 38.08 7.02 -7.16
N GLU A 281 38.90 7.20 -8.20
CA GLU A 281 39.07 8.52 -8.81
C GLU A 281 37.71 9.05 -9.29
N ARG A 282 37.51 10.36 -9.14
CA ARG A 282 36.30 11.04 -9.60
C ARG A 282 36.34 11.22 -11.11
N TYR A 283 35.27 10.82 -11.79
CA TYR A 283 35.11 10.96 -13.23
C TYR A 283 34.26 12.19 -13.57
N ASP A 284 34.87 13.15 -14.26
CA ASP A 284 34.23 14.40 -14.71
C ASP A 284 34.13 14.42 -16.24
N ASN A 285 33.16 13.69 -16.82
CA ASN A 285 33.05 13.52 -18.28
C ASN A 285 31.73 14.10 -18.85
N ALA A 286 31.79 15.26 -19.52
CA ALA A 286 30.65 15.75 -20.31
C ALA A 286 30.34 14.80 -21.49
N PRO A 287 29.06 14.50 -21.83
CA PRO A 287 27.81 15.05 -21.31
C PRO A 287 27.21 14.30 -20.11
N CYS A 288 27.93 13.33 -19.53
CA CYS A 288 27.48 12.57 -18.37
C CYS A 288 27.72 13.38 -17.06
N SER A 289 26.84 13.20 -16.08
CA SER A 289 26.99 13.77 -14.74
C SER A 289 28.29 13.31 -14.07
N LYS A 290 28.89 14.13 -13.21
CA LYS A 290 30.07 13.76 -12.39
C LYS A 290 29.73 12.52 -11.55
N TYR A 291 30.66 11.57 -11.41
CA TYR A 291 30.46 10.40 -10.54
C TYR A 291 31.77 9.83 -9.97
N PHE A 292 31.65 9.03 -8.93
CA PHE A 292 32.72 8.19 -8.38
C PHE A 292 32.12 6.92 -7.76
N ASP A 293 32.94 5.91 -7.55
CA ASP A 293 32.54 4.67 -6.90
C ASP A 293 33.07 4.61 -5.46
N VAL A 294 32.29 4.03 -4.55
CA VAL A 294 32.66 3.75 -3.17
C VAL A 294 32.53 2.25 -2.89
N VAL A 295 33.41 1.73 -2.02
CA VAL A 295 33.39 0.32 -1.61
C VAL A 295 32.86 0.20 -0.19
N ASP A 296 31.83 -0.63 0.01
CA ASP A 296 31.25 -0.91 1.33
C ASP A 296 32.11 -1.93 2.13
N PRO A 297 31.83 -2.16 3.43
CA PRO A 297 32.59 -3.10 4.26
C PRO A 297 32.59 -4.55 3.77
N ASP A 298 31.61 -4.92 2.94
CA ASP A 298 31.44 -6.24 2.35
C ASP A 298 32.12 -6.36 0.97
N GLY A 299 32.73 -5.28 0.48
CA GLY A 299 33.44 -5.20 -0.79
C GLY A 299 32.57 -4.90 -2.00
N ASN A 300 31.30 -4.52 -1.81
CA ASN A 300 30.40 -4.15 -2.88
C ASN A 300 30.71 -2.73 -3.36
N THR A 301 30.59 -2.53 -4.68
CA THR A 301 30.76 -1.21 -5.31
C THR A 301 29.43 -0.47 -5.35
N ILE A 302 29.41 0.79 -4.96
CA ILE A 302 28.23 1.68 -5.03
C ILE A 302 28.65 2.93 -5.79
N THR A 303 27.86 3.35 -6.78
CA THR A 303 28.17 4.58 -7.53
C THR A 303 27.49 5.77 -6.88
N VAL A 304 28.19 6.88 -6.78
CA VAL A 304 27.65 8.18 -6.37
C VAL A 304 27.76 9.14 -7.55
N ALA A 305 26.63 9.72 -7.96
CA ALA A 305 26.56 10.61 -9.12
C ALA A 305 25.89 11.96 -8.78
N GLU A 306 26.24 13.00 -9.52
CA GLU A 306 25.57 14.30 -9.46
C GLU A 306 24.20 14.22 -10.15
N TRP A 307 23.20 14.96 -9.67
CA TRP A 307 21.95 15.12 -10.41
C TRP A 307 22.20 15.76 -11.78
N TYR A 308 21.54 15.25 -12.83
CA TYR A 308 21.54 15.89 -14.14
C TYR A 308 20.89 17.27 -14.02
N LYS A 309 21.68 18.32 -14.25
CA LYS A 309 21.15 19.68 -14.44
C LYS A 309 20.54 19.74 -15.84
N ASN A 310 19.26 19.38 -15.96
CA ASN A 310 18.45 19.69 -17.14
C ASN A 310 17.93 21.12 -17.05
#